data_AF-A0A963TIH8-F1
#
_entry.id   AF-A0A963TIH8-F1
#
_cell.length_a   1.000
_cell.length_b   1.000
_cell.length_c   1.000
_cell.angle_alpha   90.00
_cell.angle_beta   90.00
_cell.angle_gamma   90.00
#
_symmetry.space_group_name_H-M   'P 1'
#
loop_
_entity.id
_entity.type
_entity.pdbx_description
1 polymer ?
#
loop_
_entity_poly.entity_id
_entity_poly.type
_entity_poly.pdbx_seq_one_letter_code
_entity_poly.pdbx_strand_id
1 'polypeptide(L)' 'MPVLNRIADFAPEMQGWRRWLHQHPELGFDCHETAAFVAERLREFGVDEIHEGIARTGLVAIINGQGEGPTIGL' A
#
# COMPACT_ATOMS: atom_id res chain seq x y z
N MET A 1 -12.09 -4.21 -27.85
CA MET A 1 -11.78 -3.05 -26.98
C MET A 1 -10.34 -3.20 -26.52
N PRO A 2 -9.47 -2.19 -26.66
CA PRO A 2 -8.15 -2.27 -26.06
C PRO A 2 -8.31 -2.42 -24.54
N VAL A 3 -7.52 -3.29 -23.94
CA VAL A 3 -7.39 -3.32 -22.48
C VAL A 3 -6.81 -1.96 -22.09
N LEU A 4 -7.64 -1.09 -21.51
CA LEU A 4 -7.17 0.14 -20.89
C LEU A 4 -6.31 -0.29 -19.71
N ASN A 5 -4.99 -0.20 -19.86
CA ASN A 5 -4.05 -0.51 -18.80
C ASN A 5 -4.06 0.65 -17.79
N ARG A 6 -5.11 0.70 -16.96
CA ARG A 6 -5.28 1.74 -15.93
C ARG A 6 -4.07 1.84 -14.99
N ILE A 7 -3.32 0.75 -14.78
CA ILE A 7 -2.09 0.76 -13.98
C ILE A 7 -1.00 1.61 -14.64
N ALA A 8 -0.91 1.60 -15.98
CA ALA A 8 0.06 2.42 -16.70
C ALA A 8 -0.18 3.93 -16.49
N ASP A 9 -1.44 4.35 -16.32
CA ASP A 9 -1.79 5.74 -16.07
C ASP A 9 -1.30 6.22 -14.67
N PHE A 10 -1.15 5.30 -13.71
CA PHE A 10 -0.59 5.59 -12.38
C PHE A 10 0.94 5.60 -12.33
N ALA A 11 1.63 5.31 -13.44
CA ALA A 11 3.10 5.23 -13.46
C ALA A 11 3.82 6.53 -12.97
N PRO A 12 3.36 7.75 -13.32
CA PRO A 12 3.99 8.98 -12.80
C PRO A 12 3.85 9.11 -11.27
N GLU A 13 2.70 8.74 -10.73
CA GLU A 13 2.42 8.81 -9.29
C GLU A 13 3.25 7.76 -8.52
N MET A 14 3.24 6.51 -8.97
CA MET A 14 4.06 5.45 -8.41
C MET A 14 5.56 5.77 -8.47
N GLN A 15 6.01 6.43 -9.55
CA GLN A 15 7.38 6.93 -9.63
C GLN A 15 7.67 7.98 -8.55
N GLY A 16 6.70 8.85 -8.25
CA GLY A 16 6.75 9.79 -7.14
C GLY A 16 6.92 9.08 -5.79
N TRP A 17 6.07 8.09 -5.50
CA TRP A 17 6.18 7.28 -4.28
C TRP A 17 7.55 6.61 -4.16
N ARG A 18 8.03 5.97 -5.22
CA ARG A 18 9.36 5.36 -5.24
C ARG A 18 10.46 6.37 -4.92
N ARG A 19 10.42 7.57 -5.54
CA ARG A 19 11.43 8.61 -5.29
C ARG A 19 11.35 9.14 -3.85
N TRP A 20 10.15 9.29 -3.29
CA TRP A 20 9.97 9.72 -1.91
C TRP A 20 10.54 8.68 -0.94
N LEU A 21 10.12 7.41 -1.07
CA LEU A 21 10.62 6.31 -0.24
C LEU A 21 12.14 6.16 -0.33
N HIS A 22 12.71 6.32 -1.53
CA HIS A 22 14.17 6.22 -1.71
C HIS A 22 14.95 7.40 -1.11
N GLN A 23 14.31 8.55 -0.91
CA GLN A 23 14.89 9.70 -0.23
C GLN A 23 14.74 9.61 1.31
N HIS A 24 13.83 8.77 1.80
CA HIS A 24 13.55 8.58 3.23
C HIS A 24 13.76 7.10 3.63
N PRO A 25 14.98 6.56 3.52
CA PRO A 25 15.23 5.18 3.93
C PRO A 25 15.20 5.04 5.46
N GLU A 26 14.50 4.02 5.93
CA GLU A 26 14.48 3.62 7.34
C GLU A 26 15.02 2.18 7.50
N LEU A 27 15.32 1.79 8.74
CA LEU A 27 16.03 0.55 9.05
C LEU A 27 15.10 -0.47 9.71
N GLY A 28 15.04 -1.69 9.19
CA GLY A 28 14.46 -2.85 9.88
C GLY A 28 13.08 -2.59 10.50
N PHE A 29 12.99 -2.65 11.84
CA PHE A 29 11.75 -2.46 12.61
C PHE A 29 11.48 -0.99 12.99
N ASP A 30 12.29 -0.04 12.53
CA ASP A 30 12.21 1.39 12.80
C ASP A 30 11.64 2.17 11.60
N CYS A 31 10.74 1.56 10.83
CA CYS A 31 10.15 2.13 9.61
C CYS A 31 8.89 2.99 9.90
N HIS A 32 9.02 3.99 10.77
CA HIS A 32 7.87 4.76 11.27
C HIS A 32 7.26 5.67 10.19
N GLU A 33 8.10 6.41 9.45
CA GLU A 33 7.64 7.31 8.39
C GLU A 33 7.14 6.53 7.18
N THR A 34 7.83 5.43 6.83
CA THR A 34 7.47 4.53 5.73
C THR A 34 6.14 3.84 6.01
N ALA A 35 5.93 3.33 7.22
CA ALA A 35 4.66 2.70 7.60
C ALA A 35 3.51 3.71 7.56
N ALA A 36 3.72 4.92 8.08
CA ALA A 36 2.74 6.00 8.03
C ALA A 36 2.39 6.41 6.59
N PHE A 37 3.39 6.52 5.72
CA PHE A 37 3.22 6.80 4.30
C PHE A 37 2.34 5.73 3.62
N VAL A 38 2.63 4.45 3.83
CA VAL A 38 1.84 3.37 3.23
C VAL A 38 0.41 3.35 3.78
N ALA A 39 0.25 3.51 5.10
CA ALA A 39 -1.07 3.55 5.73
C ALA A 39 -1.93 4.72 5.22
N GLU A 40 -1.33 5.90 5.02
CA GLU A 40 -2.02 7.05 4.43
C GLU A 40 -2.54 6.74 3.01
N ARG A 41 -1.69 6.20 2.12
CA ARG A 41 -2.11 5.84 0.76
C ARG A 41 -3.23 4.81 0.75
N LEU A 42 -3.13 3.77 1.58
CA LEU A 42 -4.17 2.74 1.69
C LEU A 42 -5.51 3.33 2.17
N ARG A 43 -5.48 4.29 3.11
CA ARG A 43 -6.68 5.03 3.53
C ARG A 43 -7.24 5.89 2.38
N GLU A 44 -6.39 6.59 1.62
CA GLU A 44 -6.80 7.38 0.45
C GLU A 44 -7.47 6.51 -0.63
N PHE A 45 -7.00 5.27 -0.80
CA PHE A 45 -7.59 4.32 -1.75
C PHE A 45 -8.92 3.72 -1.27
N GLY A 46 -9.28 3.92 0.00
CA GLY A 46 -10.50 3.36 0.60
C GLY A 46 -10.41 1.86 0.88
N VAL A 47 -9.23 1.36 1.29
CA VAL A 47 -9.08 -0.03 1.73
C VAL A 47 -9.92 -0.28 2.98
N ASP A 48 -10.60 -1.44 3.04
CA ASP A 48 -11.63 -1.72 4.04
C ASP A 48 -11.06 -1.85 5.46
N GLU A 49 -9.94 -2.55 5.63
CA GLU A 49 -9.30 -2.73 6.91
C GLU A 49 -7.80 -2.50 6.83
N ILE A 50 -7.27 -1.75 7.79
CA ILE A 50 -5.85 -1.44 7.90
C ILE A 50 -5.45 -1.70 9.35
N HIS A 51 -4.59 -2.69 9.54
CA HIS A 51 -4.09 -3.14 10.84
C HIS A 51 -2.62 -2.74 10.96
N GLU A 52 -2.32 -1.73 11.76
CA GLU A 52 -0.97 -1.17 11.97
C GLU A 52 -0.32 -1.69 13.26
N GLY A 53 1.01 -1.54 13.37
CA GLY A 53 1.76 -1.83 14.60
C GLY A 53 2.17 -3.30 14.76
N ILE A 54 2.04 -4.11 13.72
CA ILE A 54 2.45 -5.52 13.73
C ILE A 54 3.97 -5.57 13.79
N ALA A 55 4.53 -6.22 14.82
CA ALA A 55 5.98 -6.23 15.05
C ALA A 55 6.63 -4.83 14.96
N ARG A 56 5.97 -3.81 15.56
CA ARG A 56 6.34 -2.39 15.64
C ARG A 56 5.89 -1.51 14.48
N THR A 57 6.34 -1.76 13.25
CA THR A 57 6.01 -0.93 12.07
C THR A 57 5.39 -1.71 10.92
N GLY A 58 5.13 -3.00 11.11
CA GLY A 58 4.43 -3.81 10.11
C GLY A 58 2.95 -3.45 10.04
N LEU A 59 2.37 -3.72 8.87
CA LEU A 59 0.97 -3.45 8.57
C LEU A 59 0.38 -4.62 7.79
N VAL A 60 -0.92 -4.86 7.95
CA VAL A 60 -1.72 -5.71 7.08
C VAL A 60 -2.94 -4.91 6.60
N ALA A 61 -3.21 -4.98 5.31
CA ALA A 61 -4.35 -4.33 4.68
C ALA A 61 -5.25 -5.38 4.04
N ILE A 62 -6.56 -5.30 4.27
CA ILE A 62 -7.55 -6.26 3.75
C ILE A 62 -8.53 -5.49 2.87
N ILE A 63 -8.71 -5.99 1.65
CA ILE A 63 -9.74 -5.56 0.71
C ILE A 63 -10.76 -6.69 0.65
N ASN A 64 -11.99 -6.40 1.10
CA ASN A 64 -13.07 -7.37 1.18
C ASN A 64 -13.76 -7.48 -0.18
N GLY A 65 -13.80 -8.70 -0.71
CA GLY A 65 -14.58 -9.03 -1.89
C GLY A 65 -16.09 -8.92 -1.62
N GLN A 66 -16.88 -8.85 -2.68
CA GLN A 66 -18.35 -8.72 -2.57
C GLN A 66 -19.08 -10.06 -2.35
N GLY A 67 -18.36 -11.17 -2.22
CA GLY A 67 -18.95 -12.50 -2.07
C GLY A 67 -17.98 -13.51 -1.48
N GLU A 68 -18.49 -14.72 -1.20
CA GLU A 68 -17.68 -15.80 -0.66
C GLU A 68 -16.59 -16.24 -1.63
N GLY A 69 -15.39 -16.50 -1.13
CA GLY A 69 -14.26 -16.93 -1.93
C GLY A 69 -12.98 -17.04 -1.11
N PRO A 70 -11.91 -17.58 -1.71
CA PRO A 70 -10.60 -17.66 -1.06
C PRO A 70 -9.93 -16.29 -0.94
N THR A 71 -9.10 -16.13 0.09
CA THR A 71 -8.25 -14.94 0.28
C THR A 71 -6.90 -15.13 -0.42
N ILE A 72 -6.39 -14.08 -1.07
CA ILE A 72 -5.05 -14.04 -1.67
C ILE A 72 -4.17 -13.08 -0.86
N GLY A 73 -3.00 -13.56 -0.42
CA GLY A 73 -1.94 -12.72 0.14
C GLY A 73 -0.91 -12.34 -0.92
N LEU A 74 -0.43 -11.10 -0.87
CA LEU A 74 0.64 -10.55 -1.72
C LEU A 74 1.89 -10.24 -0.89
#